data_AF-A0A7G3GD42-F1
#
_entry.id   AF-A0A7G3GD42-F1
#
_cell.length_a   1.000
_cell.length_b   1.000
_cell.length_c   1.000
_cell.angle_alpha   90.00
_cell.angle_beta   90.00
_cell.angle_gamma   90.00
#
_symmetry.space_group_name_H-M   'P 1'
#
loop_
_entity.id
_entity.type
_entity.pdbx_description
1 polymer ?
#
loop_
_entity_poly.entity_id
_entity_poly.type
_entity_poly.pdbx_seq_one_letter_code
_entity_poly.pdbx_strand_id
1 'polypeptide(L)' 'MKTANSAVPDKVATALRATKNWQGVTGVDTYSSKGDLVGKHLAKVVVKNGKFEYFKTTALK' A
#
# COMPACT_ATOMS: atom_id res chain seq x y z
N MET A 1 -12.80 0.44 11.83
CA MET A 1 -13.74 -0.04 12.87
C MET A 1 -14.74 -1.08 12.37
N LYS A 2 -15.38 -0.92 11.20
CA LYS A 2 -16.38 -1.89 10.69
C LYS A 2 -15.88 -3.34 10.69
N THR A 3 -14.72 -3.61 10.10
CA THR A 3 -14.13 -4.96 10.10
C THR A 3 -13.73 -5.47 11.49
N ALA A 4 -13.32 -4.55 12.39
CA ALA A 4 -12.98 -4.89 13.77
C ALA A 4 -14.21 -5.03 14.69
N ASN A 5 -15.39 -4.58 14.22
CA ASN A 5 -16.61 -4.34 15.00
C ASN A 5 -16.35 -3.69 16.38
N SER A 6 -15.40 -2.76 16.42
CA SER A 6 -14.95 -2.14 17.66
C SER A 6 -14.17 -0.87 17.38
N ALA A 7 -14.14 0.00 18.39
CA ALA A 7 -13.28 1.16 18.47
C ALA A 7 -12.06 0.94 19.39
N VAL A 8 -11.98 -0.20 20.09
CA VAL A 8 -10.87 -0.49 21.01
C VAL A 8 -9.57 -0.63 20.20
N PRO A 9 -8.48 0.08 20.55
CA PRO A 9 -7.25 0.12 19.75
C PRO A 9 -6.69 -1.25 19.38
N ASP A 10 -6.58 -2.17 20.33
CA ASP A 10 -6.01 -3.50 20.08
C ASP A 10 -6.84 -4.34 19.10
N LYS A 11 -8.17 -4.21 19.17
CA LYS A 11 -9.09 -4.88 18.24
C LYS A 11 -8.96 -4.32 16.83
N VAL A 12 -8.82 -3.00 16.72
CA VAL A 12 -8.61 -2.33 15.43
C VAL A 12 -7.25 -2.70 14.84
N ALA A 13 -6.18 -2.68 15.65
CA ALA A 13 -4.84 -3.05 15.22
C ALA A 13 -4.79 -4.51 14.73
N THR A 14 -5.46 -5.43 15.45
CA THR A 14 -5.57 -6.83 15.03
C THR A 14 -6.26 -6.97 13.66
N ALA A 15 -7.39 -6.29 13.46
CA ALA A 15 -8.10 -6.31 12.18
C ALA A 15 -7.28 -5.70 11.03
N LEU A 16 -6.52 -4.63 11.28
CA LEU A 16 -5.65 -4.02 10.29
C LEU A 16 -4.55 -5.00 9.84
N ARG A 17 -3.87 -5.68 10.77
CA ARG A 17 -2.83 -6.66 10.43
C ARG A 17 -3.37 -7.89 9.68
N ALA A 18 -4.64 -8.21 9.86
CA ALA A 18 -5.33 -9.25 9.12
C ALA A 18 -5.73 -8.83 7.69
N THR A 19 -5.61 -7.55 7.34
CA THR A 19 -6.00 -7.04 6.01
C THR A 19 -5.01 -7.50 4.94
N LYS A 20 -5.53 -8.21 3.93
CA LYS A 20 -4.81 -8.72 2.76
C LYS A 20 -5.50 -8.25 1.49
N ASN A 21 -4.71 -7.96 0.47
CA ASN A 21 -5.16 -7.64 -0.88
C ASN A 21 -6.21 -6.52 -0.96
N TRP A 22 -6.11 -5.51 -0.10
CA TRP A 22 -7.05 -4.40 -0.10
C TRP A 22 -6.76 -3.46 -1.27
N GLN A 23 -7.79 -3.14 -2.06
CA GLN A 23 -7.64 -2.27 -3.23
C GLN A 23 -7.60 -0.80 -2.78
N GLY A 24 -6.40 -0.28 -2.57
CA GLY A 24 -6.14 1.11 -2.25
C GLY A 24 -5.95 1.99 -3.50
N VAL A 25 -5.88 3.30 -3.29
CA VAL A 25 -5.66 4.29 -4.37
C VAL A 25 -4.31 4.09 -5.07
N THR A 26 -3.30 3.63 -4.32
CA THR A 26 -1.94 3.45 -4.85
C THR A 26 -1.62 2.01 -5.26
N GLY A 27 -2.64 1.17 -5.38
CA GLY A 27 -2.51 -0.26 -5.67
C GLY A 27 -2.98 -1.13 -4.52
N VAL A 28 -2.57 -2.40 -4.57
CA VAL A 28 -2.99 -3.43 -3.62
C VAL A 28 -2.16 -3.35 -2.34
N ASP A 29 -2.82 -3.25 -1.19
CA ASP A 29 -2.20 -3.19 0.13
C ASP A 29 -2.37 -4.51 0.89
N THR A 30 -1.29 -4.96 1.53
CA THR A 30 -1.27 -6.12 2.42
C THR A 30 -0.37 -5.82 3.62
N TYR A 31 -0.86 -6.10 4.83
CA TYR A 31 -0.11 -5.81 6.06
C TYR A 31 0.50 -7.08 6.65
N SER A 32 1.72 -7.00 7.18
CA SER A 32 2.41 -8.07 7.89
C SER A 32 1.80 -8.31 9.28
N SER A 33 2.20 -9.40 9.94
CA SER A 33 1.82 -9.67 11.33
C SER A 33 2.39 -8.66 12.34
N LYS A 34 3.41 -7.87 11.94
CA LYS A 34 3.93 -6.74 12.72
C LYS A 34 3.16 -5.45 12.41
N GLY A 35 2.50 -5.38 11.25
CA GLY A 35 1.75 -4.22 10.77
C GLY A 35 2.44 -3.46 9.65
N ASP A 36 3.52 -4.01 9.09
CA ASP A 36 4.24 -3.40 7.97
C ASP A 36 3.47 -3.59 6.67
N LEU A 37 3.47 -2.58 5.81
CA LEU A 37 2.96 -2.72 4.45
C LEU A 37 3.95 -3.51 3.59
N VAL A 38 3.52 -4.64 3.02
CA VAL A 38 4.39 -5.55 2.26
C VAL A 38 3.88 -5.76 0.83
N GLY A 39 4.80 -6.10 -0.07
CA GLY A 39 4.48 -6.41 -1.47
C GLY A 39 4.09 -5.20 -2.33
N LYS A 40 4.21 -3.98 -1.80
CA LYS A 40 3.88 -2.76 -2.53
C LYS A 40 4.93 -2.47 -3.61
N HIS A 41 4.45 -2.07 -4.78
CA HIS A 41 5.32 -1.71 -5.88
C HIS A 41 6.08 -0.40 -5.56
N LEU A 42 7.42 -0.47 -5.62
CA LEU A 42 8.28 0.71 -5.59
C LEU A 42 8.45 1.24 -7.01
N ALA A 43 8.23 2.55 -7.19
CA ALA A 43 8.34 3.20 -8.48
C ALA A 43 9.34 4.36 -8.43
N LYS A 44 10.17 4.45 -9.46
CA LYS A 44 11.00 5.65 -9.70
C LYS A 44 10.19 6.63 -10.54
N VAL A 45 10.19 7.90 -10.14
CA VAL A 45 9.52 8.98 -10.87
C VAL A 45 10.48 10.12 -11.15
N VAL A 46 10.18 10.92 -12.16
CA VAL A 46 10.83 12.20 -12.46
C VAL A 46 9.80 13.32 -12.39
N VAL A 47 10.24 14.51 -11.99
CA VAL A 47 9.41 15.72 -12.05
C VAL A 47 9.63 16.37 -13.41
N LYS A 48 8.55 16.54 -14.17
CA LYS A 48 8.55 17.22 -15.47
C LYS A 48 7.33 18.13 -15.55
N ASN A 49 7.55 19.40 -15.89
CA ASN A 49 6.50 20.41 -16.03
C ASN A 49 5.53 20.44 -14.82
N GLY A 50 6.08 20.33 -13.61
CA GLY A 50 5.31 20.34 -12.36
C GLY A 50 4.50 19.07 -12.07
N LYS A 51 4.72 17.98 -12.80
CA LYS A 51 4.02 16.69 -12.63
C LYS A 51 5.00 15.54 -12.38
N PHE A 52 4.54 14.51 -11.67
CA PHE A 52 5.26 13.24 -11.56
C PHE A 52 5.02 12.39 -12.81
N GLU A 53 6.10 11.95 -13.45
CA GLU A 53 6.08 10.96 -14.53
C GLU A 53 6.84 9.70 -14.10
N TYR A 54 6.28 8.53 -14.36
CA TYR A 54 6.97 7.25 -14.09
C TYR A 54 8.20 7.08 -14.99
N PHE A 55 9.26 6.54 -14.42
CA PHE A 55 10.46 6.17 -15.17
C PHE A 55 10.14 4.98 -16.09
N LYS A 56 10.13 5.20 -17.40
CA LYS A 56 9.99 4.11 -18.38
C LYS A 56 11.38 3.56 -18.68
N THR A 57 11.69 2.37 -18.18
CA THR A 57 12.88 1.63 -18.61
C THR A 57 12.58 1.06 -19.99
N THR A 58 13.08 1.67 -21.05
CA THR A 58 13.12 1.02 -22.36
C THR A 58 14.07 -0.16 -22.21
N ALA A 59 13.56 -1.39 -22.24
CA ALA A 59 14.42 -2.55 -22.42
C ALA A 59 15.15 -2.37 -23.75
N LEU A 60 16.48 -2.26 -23.73
CA LEU A 60 17.29 -2.38 -24.93
C LEU A 60 16.99 -3.78 -25.52
N LYS A 61 16.45 -3.79 -26.74
CA LYS A 61 16.29 -5.01 -27.53
C LYS A 61 17.65 -5.57 -27.94
#